data_AF-A0A957QUE7-F1
#
_entry.id   AF-A0A957QUE7-F1
#
_cell.length_a   1.000
_cell.length_b   1.000
_cell.length_c   1.000
_cell.angle_alpha   90.00
_cell.angle_beta   90.00
_cell.angle_gamma   90.00
#
_symmetry.space_group_name_H-M   'P 1'
#
loop_
_entity.id
_entity.type
_entity.pdbx_description
1 polymer ?
#
loop_
_entity_poly.entity_id
_entity_poly.type
_entity_poly.pdbx_seq_one_letter_code
_entity_poly.pdbx_strand_id
1 'polypeptide(L)' 'MTEHQRPSWDEYFMQIAFTVAQRSTCDRAHVGCVLVRDRRILTTGYNGAPAGLPHCDDVGHL' A
#
# COMPACT_ATOMS: atom_id res chain seq x y z
N MET A 1 -7.91 23.76 20.44
CA MET A 1 -6.66 23.36 19.76
C MET A 1 -6.61 21.84 19.88
N THR A 2 -6.70 21.12 18.77
CA THR A 2 -6.61 19.65 18.82
C THR A 2 -5.18 19.26 19.17
N GLU A 3 -5.02 18.53 20.27
CA GLU A 3 -3.74 18.06 20.76
C GLU A 3 -3.15 17.09 19.72
N HIS A 4 -1.94 17.37 19.24
CA HIS A 4 -1.28 16.52 18.25
C HIS A 4 -0.76 15.25 18.95
N GLN A 5 -1.51 14.16 18.81
CA GLN A 5 -1.08 12.85 19.31
C GLN A 5 -0.22 12.14 18.27
N ARG A 6 1.01 11.79 18.66
CA ARG A 6 1.92 11.02 17.80
C ARG A 6 1.36 9.60 17.61
N PRO A 7 1.21 9.11 16.38
CA PRO A 7 0.73 7.76 16.13
C PRO A 7 1.72 6.73 16.68
N SER A 8 1.19 5.58 17.09
CA SER A 8 1.98 4.38 17.36
C SER A 8 2.67 3.88 16.10
N TRP A 9 3.63 2.97 16.26
CA TRP A 9 4.32 2.37 15.11
C TRP A 9 3.37 1.58 14.22
N ASP A 10 2.45 0.82 14.80
CA ASP A 10 1.51 0.00 14.03
C ASP A 10 0.54 0.87 13.24
N GLU A 11 0.01 1.95 13.86
CA GLU A 11 -0.83 2.92 13.14
C GLU A 11 -0.07 3.60 12.01
N TYR A 12 1.18 4.03 12.25
CA TYR A 12 2.02 4.65 11.25
C TYR A 12 2.27 3.71 10.05
N PHE A 13 2.66 2.46 10.31
CA PHE A 13 2.92 1.50 9.24
C PHE A 13 1.65 1.07 8.51
N MET A 14 0.53 0.91 9.22
CA MET A 14 -0.75 0.59 8.59
C MET A 14 -1.25 1.73 7.71
N GLN A 15 -1.14 2.99 8.16
CA GLN A 15 -1.48 4.15 7.33
C GLN A 15 -0.66 4.17 6.04
N ILE A 16 0.64 3.89 6.13
CA ILE A 16 1.50 3.78 4.94
C ILE A 16 1.05 2.62 4.04
N ALA A 17 0.70 1.46 4.60
CA ALA A 17 0.20 0.33 3.81
C ALA A 17 -1.06 0.72 3.03
N PHE A 18 -1.99 1.45 3.66
CA PHE A 18 -3.17 2.00 2.97
C PHE A 18 -2.81 3.02 1.89
N THR A 19 -1.85 3.93 2.15
CA THR A 19 -1.37 4.88 1.12
C THR A 19 -0.75 4.14 -0.07
N VAL A 20 0.04 3.09 0.18
CA VAL A 20 0.64 2.27 -0.89
C VAL A 20 -0.44 1.54 -1.68
N ALA A 21 -1.48 1.03 -1.01
CA ALA A 21 -2.61 0.35 -1.64
C ALA A 21 -3.38 1.22 -2.65
N GLN A 22 -3.35 2.55 -2.50
CA GLN A 22 -3.97 3.50 -3.45
C GLN A 22 -3.35 3.44 -4.86
N ARG A 23 -2.16 2.84 -5.00
CA ARG A 23 -1.53 2.58 -6.30
C ARG A 23 -1.86 1.21 -6.90
N SER A 24 -2.65 0.38 -6.21
CA SER A 24 -3.16 -0.87 -6.76
C SER A 24 -3.86 -0.60 -8.09
N THR A 25 -3.68 -1.54 -9.02
CA THR A 25 -4.23 -1.46 -10.38
C THR A 25 -5.30 -2.52 -10.62
N CYS A 26 -5.95 -2.95 -9.53
CA CYS A 26 -6.98 -3.97 -9.50
C CYS A 26 -8.13 -3.48 -8.62
N ASP A 27 -9.32 -3.37 -9.21
CA ASP A 27 -10.56 -2.92 -8.57
C ASP A 27 -11.19 -3.95 -7.60
N ARG A 28 -10.85 -5.24 -7.73
CA ARG A 28 -11.34 -6.31 -6.83
C ARG A 28 -10.87 -6.10 -5.39
N ALA A 29 -9.65 -5.60 -5.22
CA ALA A 29 -9.07 -5.29 -3.93
C ALA A 29 -7.87 -4.35 -4.10
N HIS A 30 -7.85 -3.27 -3.31
CA HIS A 30 -6.68 -2.40 -3.19
C HIS A 30 -5.82 -2.87 -2.02
N VAL A 31 -4.75 -3.62 -2.31
CA VAL A 31 -3.85 -4.21 -1.33
C VAL A 31 -2.53 -3.45 -1.32
N GLY A 32 -2.06 -3.11 -0.13
CA GLY A 32 -0.76 -2.52 0.09
C GLY A 32 0.01 -3.27 1.17
N CYS A 33 1.33 -3.27 1.06
CA CYS A 33 2.24 -3.97 1.94
C CYS A 33 3.43 -3.08 2.28
N VAL A 34 3.89 -3.16 3.53
CA VAL A 34 5.09 -2.50 4.04
C VAL A 34 5.90 -3.56 4.79
N LEU A 35 7.13 -3.80 4.34
CA LEU A 35 8.05 -4.70 5.04
C LEU A 35 8.95 -3.88 5.96
N VAL A 36 8.88 -4.16 7.26
CA VAL A 36 9.57 -3.38 8.29
C VAL A 36 10.55 -4.25 9.06
N ARG A 37 11.73 -3.71 9.36
CA ARG A 37 12.70 -4.28 10.30
C ARG A 37 13.28 -3.17 11.18
N ASP A 38 13.32 -3.40 12.49
CA ASP A 38 13.85 -2.43 13.46
C ASP A 38 13.24 -1.01 13.29
N ARG A 39 11.92 -0.96 13.03
CA ARG A 39 11.14 0.27 12.76
C ARG A 39 11.58 1.05 11.52
N ARG A 40 12.32 0.42 10.61
CA ARG A 40 12.70 0.97 9.30
C ARG A 40 11.98 0.21 8.20
N ILE A 41 11.42 0.95 7.27
CA ILE A 41 10.80 0.37 6.07
C ILE A 41 11.93 -0.10 5.16
N LEU A 42 11.91 -1.39 4.83
CA LEU A 42 12.85 -1.98 3.88
C LEU A 42 12.33 -1.84 2.46
N THR A 43 11.04 -2.11 2.25
CA THR A 43 10.37 -2.00 0.96
C THR A 43 8.86 -1.88 1.14
N THR A 44 8.18 -1.47 0.07
CA THR A 44 6.72 -1.40 -0.03
C THR A 44 6.26 -2.10 -1.31
N GLY A 45 4.98 -2.47 -1.38
CA GLY A 45 4.41 -3.06 -2.58
C GLY A 45 2.88 -2.98 -2.58
N TYR A 46 2.29 -3.05 -3.76
CA TYR A 46 0.85 -3.14 -3.97
C TYR A 46 0.55 -4.24 -5.00
N ASN A 47 -0.70 -4.70 -5.08
CA ASN A 47 -1.09 -5.69 -6.07
C ASN A 47 -1.25 -5.06 -7.46
N GLY A 48 -0.66 -5.70 -8.46
CA GLY A 48 -0.73 -5.30 -9.86
C GLY A 48 -0.05 -6.31 -10.78
N ALA A 49 -0.17 -6.10 -12.09
CA ALA A 49 0.52 -6.90 -13.07
C ALA A 49 2.05 -6.77 -12.94
N PRO A 50 2.82 -7.80 -13.32
CA PRO A 50 4.27 -7.68 -13.45
C PRO A 50 4.67 -6.51 -14.36
N ALA A 51 5.85 -5.96 -14.12
CA ALA A 51 6.35 -4.83 -14.89
C ALA A 51 6.36 -5.13 -16.41
N GLY A 52 5.79 -4.22 -17.19
CA GLY A 52 5.71 -4.32 -18.65
C GLY A 52 4.50 -5.08 -19.18
N LEU A 53 3.61 -5.58 -18.32
CA LEU A 53 2.34 -6.19 -18.72
C LEU A 53 1.16 -5.22 -18.46
N PRO A 54 0.08 -5.31 -19.25
CA PRO A 54 -1.12 -4.49 -19.04
C PRO A 54 -1.75 -4.75 -17.68
N HIS A 55 -2.27 -3.70 -17.05
CA HIS A 55 -2.92 -3.79 -15.75
C HIS A 55 -4.41 -4.10 -15.87
N CYS A 56 -5.04 -4.53 -14.77
CA CYS A 56 -6.48 -4.80 -14.76
C CYS A 56 -7.30 -3.54 -15.10
N ASP A 57 -6.81 -2.36 -14.73
CA ASP A 57 -7.43 -1.07 -15.10
C ASP A 57 -7.43 -0.82 -16.62
N ASP A 58 -6.51 -1.43 -17.36
CA ASP A 58 -6.38 -1.24 -18.82
C ASP A 58 -7.17 -2.28 -19.62
N VAL A 59 -7.10 -3.55 -19.20
CA VAL A 59 -7.62 -4.69 -19.98
C VAL A 59 -8.74 -5.47 -19.30
N GLY A 60 -9.08 -5.12 -18.06
CA GLY A 60 -10.04 -5.84 -17.24
C GLY A 60 -9.51 -7.18 -16.70
N HIS A 61 -10.38 -7.89 -16.01
CA HIS A 61 -10.18 -9.24 -15.47
C HIS A 61 -11.51 -9.99 -15.54
N LEU A 62 -11.44 -11.32 -15.62
CA LEU A 62 -12.61 -12.22 -15.65
C LEU A 62 -12.87 -12.81 -14.27
#